data_AF-A0A7S4W0H7-F1
#
_entry.id   AF-A0A7S4W0H7-F1
#
_cell.length_a   1.000
_cell.length_b   1.000
_cell.length_c   1.000
_cell.angle_alpha   90.00
_cell.angle_beta   90.00
_cell.angle_gamma   90.00
#
_symmetry.space_group_name_H-M   'P 1'
#
loop_
_entity.id
_entity.type
_entity.pdbx_description
1 polymer ?
#
loop_
_entity_poly.entity_id
_entity_poly.type
_entity_poly.pdbx_seq_one_letter_code
_entity_poly.pdbx_strand_id
1 'polypeptide(L)'
;KEIPDNVGLLLSRKIMQLPRDCQYCMKLLACIGSKCDGSTLKSVVAQAKDVEQNVDGKMLEFAVNEGLLKNEGMNYAFVHDQIQQAAYSLIPEQERGCLHRQI
;
A
#
# COMPACT_ATOMS: atom_id res chain seq x y z
N LYS A 1 12.09 -17.24 -0.26
CA LYS A 1 11.44 -17.33 1.07
C LYS A 1 9.95 -17.30 0.81
N GLU A 2 9.30 -18.42 1.07
CA GLU A 2 8.01 -18.84 0.52
C GLU A 2 6.87 -17.90 0.95
N ILE A 3 6.19 -17.31 -0.02
CA ILE A 3 4.88 -16.70 0.21
C ILE A 3 3.94 -17.89 0.38
N PRO A 4 3.14 -18.00 1.46
CA PRO A 4 2.05 -18.95 1.49
C PRO A 4 1.07 -18.54 0.38
N ASP A 5 1.20 -19.21 -0.76
CA ASP A 5 0.64 -18.87 -2.08
C ASP A 5 -0.85 -18.53 -2.00
N ASN A 6 -1.56 -19.13 -1.05
CA ASN A 6 -2.99 -18.95 -0.88
C ASN A 6 -3.38 -17.62 -0.20
N VAL A 7 -2.61 -17.15 0.78
CA VAL A 7 -3.01 -15.99 1.60
C VAL A 7 -2.61 -14.68 0.94
N GLY A 8 -1.41 -14.63 0.36
CA GLY A 8 -0.97 -13.47 -0.42
C GLY A 8 -1.88 -13.22 -1.63
N LEU A 9 -2.32 -14.26 -2.33
CA LEU A 9 -3.21 -14.14 -3.48
C LEU A 9 -4.60 -13.63 -3.11
N LEU A 10 -5.17 -14.11 -2.00
CA LEU A 10 -6.46 -13.63 -1.47
C LEU A 10 -6.41 -12.14 -1.11
N LEU A 11 -5.36 -11.72 -0.41
CA LEU A 11 -5.15 -10.33 -0.04
C LEU A 11 -4.87 -9.45 -1.26
N SER A 12 -4.12 -9.96 -2.24
CA SER A 12 -3.87 -9.28 -3.52
C SER A 12 -5.19 -9.04 -4.27
N ARG A 13 -6.10 -10.02 -4.25
CA ARG A 13 -7.44 -9.84 -4.82
C ARG A 13 -8.27 -8.81 -4.06
N LYS A 14 -8.21 -8.79 -2.71
CA LYS A 14 -8.84 -7.73 -1.91
C LYS A 14 -8.31 -6.35 -2.28
N ILE A 15 -6.99 -6.23 -2.43
CA ILE A 15 -6.36 -4.99 -2.87
C ILE A 15 -6.86 -4.62 -4.28
N MET A 16 -6.87 -5.57 -5.23
CA MET A 16 -7.41 -5.33 -6.57
C MET A 16 -8.90 -4.95 -6.62
N GLN A 17 -9.69 -5.24 -5.58
CA GLN A 17 -11.09 -4.82 -5.48
C GLN A 17 -11.24 -3.35 -5.03
N LEU A 18 -10.20 -2.76 -4.46
CA LEU A 18 -10.19 -1.35 -4.08
C LEU A 18 -9.99 -0.44 -5.31
N PRO A 19 -10.32 0.86 -5.20
CA PRO A 19 -10.03 1.84 -6.25
C PRO A 19 -8.54 1.85 -6.62
N ARG A 20 -8.22 2.22 -7.87
CA ARG A 20 -6.83 2.25 -8.37
C ARG A 20 -5.89 3.07 -7.50
N ASP A 21 -6.36 4.18 -6.95
CA ASP A 21 -5.56 5.06 -6.09
C ASP A 21 -5.19 4.36 -4.76
N CYS A 22 -6.09 3.52 -4.24
CA CYS A 22 -5.89 2.80 -2.98
C CYS A 22 -4.89 1.64 -3.17
N GLN A 23 -5.00 0.96 -4.30
CA GLN A 23 -4.04 -0.07 -4.71
C GLN A 23 -2.64 0.51 -4.83
N TYR A 24 -2.54 1.69 -5.45
CA TYR A 24 -1.27 2.36 -5.63
C TYR A 24 -0.67 2.84 -4.30
N CYS A 25 -1.48 3.41 -3.40
CA CYS A 25 -1.04 3.73 -2.04
C CYS A 25 -0.51 2.50 -1.29
N MET A 26 -1.21 1.35 -1.39
CA MET A 26 -0.77 0.10 -0.77
C MET A 26 0.58 -0.37 -1.31
N LYS A 27 0.79 -0.30 -2.63
CA LYS A 27 2.07 -0.62 -3.29
C LYS A 27 3.19 0.28 -2.78
N LEU A 28 2.96 1.60 -2.73
CA LEU A 28 3.94 2.55 -2.21
C LEU A 28 4.28 2.25 -0.74
N LEU A 29 3.26 2.04 0.10
CA LEU A 29 3.44 1.75 1.51
C LEU A 29 4.24 0.46 1.72
N ALA A 30 3.99 -0.57 0.90
CA ALA A 30 4.77 -1.81 0.91
C ALA A 30 6.23 -1.63 0.46
N CYS A 31 6.51 -0.64 -0.39
CA CYS A 31 7.86 -0.27 -0.79
C CYS A 31 8.61 0.51 0.31
N ILE A 32 7.88 1.31 1.11
CA ILE A 32 8.44 2.09 2.23
C ILE A 32 8.71 1.19 3.45
N GLY A 33 7.78 0.29 3.80
CA GLY A 33 7.94 -0.67 4.89
C GLY A 33 6.65 -0.97 5.66
N SER A 34 6.76 -1.69 6.78
CA SER A 34 5.59 -2.16 7.55
C SER A 34 4.80 -1.06 8.27
N LYS A 35 5.35 0.16 8.36
CA LYS A 35 4.78 1.31 9.08
C LYS A 35 5.05 2.58 8.28
N CYS A 36 4.05 3.43 8.14
CA CYS A 36 4.19 4.73 7.47
C CYS A 36 3.29 5.77 8.13
N ASP A 37 3.82 6.97 8.36
CA ASP A 37 3.04 8.11 8.80
C ASP A 37 2.10 8.56 7.67
N GLY A 38 0.87 8.98 8.01
CA GLY A 38 -0.07 9.51 7.03
C GLY A 38 0.50 10.71 6.26
N SER A 39 1.37 11.49 6.92
CA SER A 39 2.09 12.63 6.34
C SER A 39 3.10 12.18 5.27
N THR A 40 3.90 11.16 5.56
CA THR A 40 4.89 10.60 4.63
C THR A 40 4.19 9.95 3.45
N LEU A 41 3.11 9.22 3.69
CA LEU A 41 2.33 8.59 2.64
C LEU A 41 1.75 9.64 1.68
N LYS A 42 1.17 10.72 2.20
CA LYS A 42 0.69 11.84 1.39
C LYS A 42 1.80 12.46 0.55
N SER A 43 2.98 12.69 1.12
CA SER A 43 4.12 13.25 0.40
C SER A 43 4.65 12.31 -0.70
N VAL A 44 4.66 10.99 -0.47
CA VAL A 44 5.10 10.02 -1.48
C VAL A 44 4.07 9.85 -2.59
N VAL A 45 2.78 9.83 -2.25
CA VAL A 45 1.70 9.78 -3.24
C VAL A 45 1.65 11.07 -4.05
N ALA A 46 1.88 12.24 -3.44
CA ALA A 46 1.97 13.51 -4.15
C ALA A 46 3.16 13.57 -5.13
N GLN A 47 4.25 12.87 -4.83
CA GLN A 47 5.42 12.74 -5.71
C GLN A 47 5.22 11.71 -6.82
N ALA A 48 4.33 10.74 -6.62
CA ALA A 48 3.95 9.80 -7.65
C ALA A 48 3.00 10.47 -8.65
N LYS A 49 3.47 10.66 -9.88
CA LYS A 49 2.70 11.32 -10.96
C LYS A 49 1.46 10.54 -11.44
N ASP A 50 1.29 9.29 -11.01
CA ASP A 50 0.29 8.36 -11.53
C ASP A 50 -1.03 8.31 -10.73
N VAL A 51 -1.11 9.03 -9.59
CA VAL A 51 -2.34 9.08 -8.77
C VAL A 51 -2.95 10.48 -8.82
N GLU A 52 -4.24 10.55 -9.13
CA GLU A 52 -5.03 11.76 -8.91
C GLU A 52 -4.98 12.05 -7.41
N GLN A 53 -4.43 13.21 -7.04
CA GLN A 53 -3.84 13.55 -5.73
C GLN A 53 -4.76 13.54 -4.49
N ASN A 54 -5.84 12.77 -4.48
CA ASN A 54 -6.77 12.66 -3.37
C ASN A 54 -6.50 11.39 -2.56
N VAL A 55 -5.40 11.38 -1.81
CA VAL A 55 -5.36 10.59 -0.56
C VAL A 55 -6.26 11.29 0.45
N ASP A 56 -7.56 11.22 0.21
CA ASP A 56 -8.57 11.61 1.17
C ASP A 56 -8.46 10.69 2.39
N GLY A 57 -8.70 11.23 3.58
CA GLY A 57 -8.74 10.43 4.81
C GLY A 57 -9.69 9.22 4.66
N LYS A 58 -10.72 9.34 3.83
CA LYS A 58 -11.65 8.26 3.45
C LYS A 58 -10.95 7.04 2.87
N MET A 59 -9.91 7.21 2.06
CA MET A 59 -9.22 6.08 1.41
C MET A 59 -8.40 5.28 2.42
N LEU A 60 -7.73 5.96 3.35
CA LEU A 60 -7.06 5.33 4.48
C LEU A 60 -8.08 4.65 5.41
N GLU A 61 -9.22 5.30 5.64
CA GLU A 61 -10.31 4.75 6.44
C GLU A 61 -10.92 3.49 5.81
N PHE A 62 -11.06 3.43 4.49
CA PHE A 62 -11.46 2.22 3.75
C PHE A 62 -10.48 1.07 3.95
N ALA A 63 -9.17 1.33 3.82
CA ALA A 63 -8.15 0.33 4.06
C ALA A 63 -8.11 -0.13 5.53
N VAL A 64 -8.42 0.76 6.47
CA VAL A 64 -8.55 0.41 7.89
C VAL A 64 -9.81 -0.43 8.15
N ASN A 65 -10.94 -0.08 7.54
CA ASN A 65 -12.21 -0.79 7.69
C ASN A 65 -12.14 -2.21 7.07
N GLU A 66 -11.46 -2.35 5.94
CA GLU A 66 -11.21 -3.64 5.29
C GLU A 66 -10.25 -4.56 6.09
N GLY A 67 -9.65 -4.05 7.17
CA GLY A 67 -8.68 -4.75 7.99
C GLY A 67 -7.30 -4.86 7.32
N LEU A 68 -6.99 -3.98 6.37
CA LEU A 68 -5.71 -3.97 5.67
C LEU A 68 -4.67 -3.10 6.40
N LEU A 69 -5.11 -1.96 6.94
CA LEU A 69 -4.28 -1.07 7.76
C LEU A 69 -4.83 -0.98 9.18
N LYS A 70 -3.93 -0.80 10.15
CA LYS A 70 -4.28 -0.30 11.48
C LYS A 70 -3.93 1.17 11.56
N ASN A 71 -4.84 1.94 12.14
CA ASN A 71 -4.61 3.34 12.47
C ASN A 71 -4.08 3.42 13.92
N GLU A 72 -2.83 3.88 14.07
CA GLU A 72 -2.18 4.17 15.36
C GLU A 72 -2.09 5.70 15.55
N GLY A 73 -3.21 6.40 15.36
CA GLY A 73 -3.36 7.85 15.49
C GLY A 73 -2.84 8.62 14.27
N MET A 74 -1.52 8.73 14.13
CA MET A 74 -0.86 9.42 13.01
C MET A 74 -0.11 8.46 12.07
N ASN A 75 0.07 7.22 12.52
CA ASN A 75 0.75 6.18 11.77
C ASN A 75 -0.23 5.13 11.27
N TYR A 76 -0.01 4.70 10.03
CA TYR A 76 -0.68 3.58 9.41
C TYR A 76 0.32 2.44 9.31
N ALA A 77 -0.06 1.27 9.81
CA ALA A 77 0.74 0.07 9.68
C ALA A 77 -0.10 -1.03 9.06
N PHE A 78 0.52 -1.93 8.30
CA PHE A 78 -0.18 -3.12 7.84
C PHE A 78 -0.59 -3.97 9.05
N VAL A 79 -1.84 -4.46 9.05
CA VAL A 79 -2.32 -5.37 10.10
C VAL A 79 -1.55 -6.68 10.06
N HIS A 80 -1.22 -7.14 8.86
CA HIS A 80 -0.48 -8.36 8.60
C HIS A 80 0.65 -8.13 7.60
N ASP A 81 1.79 -8.77 7.85
CA ASP A 81 2.92 -8.84 6.92
C ASP A 81 2.50 -9.38 5.54
N GLN A 82 1.49 -10.25 5.50
CA GLN A 82 0.95 -10.81 4.25
C GLN A 82 0.26 -9.75 3.38
N ILE A 83 -0.30 -8.68 3.97
CA ILE A 83 -0.91 -7.59 3.21
C ILE A 83 0.20 -6.76 2.57
N GLN A 84 1.28 -6.51 3.31
CA GLN A 84 2.49 -5.88 2.79
C GLN A 84 3.07 -6.73 1.64
N GLN A 85 3.20 -8.05 1.83
CA GLN A 85 3.71 -8.94 0.78
C GLN A 85 2.79 -9.01 -0.44
N ALA A 86 1.47 -9.03 -0.25
CA ALA A 86 0.50 -8.99 -1.33
C ALA A 86 0.63 -7.69 -2.14
N ALA A 87 0.63 -6.54 -1.44
CA ALA A 87 0.85 -5.23 -2.05
C ALA A 87 2.21 -5.16 -2.76
N TYR A 88 3.28 -5.68 -2.14
CA TYR A 88 4.62 -5.72 -2.72
C TYR A 88 4.72 -6.65 -3.94
N SER A 89 3.98 -7.76 -3.94
CA SER A 89 3.90 -8.70 -5.06
C SER A 89 3.08 -8.14 -6.23
N LEU A 90 2.16 -7.21 -5.96
CA LEU A 90 1.41 -6.46 -6.96
C LEU A 90 2.24 -5.34 -7.63
N ILE A 91 3.43 -5.04 -7.13
CA ILE A 91 4.36 -4.09 -7.76
C ILE A 91 5.12 -4.83 -8.87
N PRO A 92 4.89 -4.49 -10.15
CA PRO A 92 5.67 -5.08 -11.23
C PRO A 92 7.15 -4.71 -11.08
N GLU A 93 8.05 -5.61 -11.46
CA GLU A 93 9.51 -5.41 -11.31
C GLU A 93 10.03 -4.14 -12.01
N GLN A 94 9.32 -3.66 -13.04
CA GLN A 94 9.59 -2.38 -13.72
C GLN A 94 9.36 -1.15 -12.81
N GLU A 95 8.36 -1.17 -11.94
CA GLU A 95 8.12 -0.09 -10.97
C GLU A 95 9.04 -0.19 -9.76
N ARG A 96 9.47 -1.40 -9.37
CA ARG A 96 10.44 -1.59 -8.28
C ARG A 96 11.75 -0.84 -8.52
N GLY A 97 12.23 -0.82 -9.76
CA GLY A 97 13.45 -0.11 -10.15
C GLY A 97 13.29 1.42 -10.20
N CYS A 98 12.11 1.92 -10.60
CA CYS A 98 11.83 3.35 -10.67
C CYS A 98 11.55 3.97 -9.29
N LEU A 99 10.76 3.30 -8.44
CA LEU A 99 10.50 3.77 -7.07
C LEU A 99 11.80 3.82 -6.27
N HIS A 100 12.62 2.76 -6.29
CA HIS A 100 13.88 2.70 -5.53
C HIS A 100 14.94 3.72 -5.99
N ARG A 101 14.83 4.26 -7.21
CA ARG A 101 15.70 5.35 -7.71
C ARG A 101 15.22 6.75 -7.35
N GLN A 102 13.96 6.91 -6.93
CA GLN A 102 13.34 8.20 -6.60
C GLN A 102 13.28 8.49 -5.09
N ILE A 103 13.76 7.58 -4.25
CA ILE A 103 13.90 7.74 -2.80
C ILE A 103 15.36 7.95 -2.42
#